data_AF-A0A1E3B363-F1
#
_entry.id   AF-A0A1E3B363-F1
#
_cell.length_a   1.000
_cell.length_b   1.000
_cell.length_c   1.000
_cell.angle_alpha   90.00
_cell.angle_beta   90.00
_cell.angle_gamma   90.00
#
_symmetry.space_group_name_H-M   'P 1'
#
loop_
_entity.id
_entity.type
_entity.pdbx_description
1 polymer ?
#
loop_
_entity_poly.entity_id
_entity_poly.type
_entity_poly.pdbx_seq_one_letter_code
_entity_poly.pdbx_strand_id
1 'polypeptide(L)'
;MRLLWALPLLSALPAWAATNGEFNVLSFNVAGLPAIFNSNGVPGSKTANTEFLGSKFAQYGYDVIQVQEDFNYHAYLYKTDNHPYRTSTSGGDLLVLI
;
A
#
# COMPACT_ATOMS: atom_id res chain seq x y z
N MET A 1 33.77 -13.71 -39.04
CA MET A 1 33.09 -14.10 -37.79
C MET A 1 31.74 -13.39 -37.72
N ARG A 2 30.64 -14.12 -37.88
CA ARG A 2 29.28 -13.62 -37.69
C ARG A 2 28.74 -14.26 -36.41
N LEU A 3 28.75 -13.53 -35.30
CA LEU A 3 28.11 -13.96 -34.07
C LEU A 3 26.62 -13.62 -34.19
N LEU A 4 25.79 -14.66 -34.31
CA LEU A 4 24.35 -14.56 -34.43
C LEU A 4 23.75 -14.24 -33.06
N TRP A 5 23.08 -13.09 -32.94
CA TRP A 5 22.24 -12.72 -31.82
C TRP A 5 20.94 -13.54 -31.89
N ALA A 6 20.84 -14.62 -31.13
CA ALA A 6 19.56 -15.29 -30.91
C ALA A 6 18.85 -14.57 -29.76
N LEU A 7 17.99 -13.61 -30.09
CA LEU A 7 17.02 -13.05 -29.14
C LEU A 7 16.00 -14.17 -28.83
N PRO A 8 15.78 -14.58 -27.57
CA PRO A 8 14.70 -15.51 -27.29
C PRO A 8 13.39 -14.75 -27.50
N LEU A 9 12.63 -15.16 -28.51
CA LEU A 9 11.25 -14.75 -28.68
C LEU A 9 10.46 -15.40 -27.53
N LEU A 10 10.38 -14.71 -26.39
CA LEU A 10 9.50 -15.11 -25.30
C LEU A 10 8.07 -14.89 -25.80
N SER A 11 7.44 -15.95 -26.30
CA SER A 11 6.05 -15.95 -26.73
C SER A 11 5.17 -15.50 -25.56
N ALA A 12 4.51 -14.35 -25.71
CA ALA A 12 3.48 -13.90 -24.80
C ALA A 12 2.31 -14.87 -24.87
N LEU A 13 2.24 -15.79 -23.91
CA LEU A 13 1.04 -16.58 -23.70
C LEU A 13 -0.10 -15.62 -23.35
N PRO A 14 -1.29 -15.75 -23.97
CA PRO A 14 -2.44 -14.95 -23.56
C PRO A 14 -2.73 -15.26 -22.09
N ALA A 15 -2.69 -14.23 -21.24
CA ALA A 15 -3.14 -14.34 -19.86
C ALA A 15 -4.68 -14.41 -19.88
N TRP A 16 -5.23 -15.55 -19.50
CA TRP A 16 -6.67 -15.69 -19.32
C TRP A 16 -7.03 -15.07 -17.98
N ALA A 17 -7.91 -14.06 -17.99
CA ALA A 17 -8.44 -13.51 -16.76
C ALA A 17 -9.29 -14.59 -16.05
N ALA A 18 -9.10 -14.73 -14.74
CA ALA A 18 -9.96 -15.60 -13.94
C ALA A 18 -11.41 -15.11 -14.04
N THR A 19 -12.35 -16.00 -14.35
CA THR A 19 -13.79 -15.68 -14.41
C THR A 19 -14.51 -15.93 -13.08
N ASN A 20 -13.81 -16.48 -12.09
CA ASN A 20 -14.26 -16.73 -10.73
C ASN A 20 -13.06 -16.75 -9.77
N GLY A 21 -13.34 -16.62 -8.48
CA GLY A 21 -12.36 -16.54 -7.41
C GLY A 21 -12.93 -15.78 -6.21
N GLU A 22 -12.20 -15.81 -5.11
CA GLU A 22 -12.48 -14.96 -3.95
C GLU A 22 -11.39 -13.91 -3.84
N PHE A 23 -11.78 -12.70 -3.46
CA PHE A 23 -10.84 -11.66 -3.04
C PHE A 23 -11.43 -10.94 -1.83
N ASN A 24 -10.57 -10.42 -0.96
CA ASN A 24 -10.96 -9.69 0.22
C ASN A 24 -10.47 -8.24 0.16
N VAL A 25 -11.26 -7.33 0.74
CA VAL A 25 -11.00 -5.90 0.70
C VAL A 25 -11.08 -5.32 2.09
N LEU A 26 -10.12 -4.46 2.43
CA LEU A 26 -10.11 -3.66 3.65
C LEU A 26 -10.25 -2.18 3.30
N SER A 27 -11.21 -1.50 3.92
CA SER A 27 -11.26 -0.04 4.00
C SER A 27 -10.93 0.38 5.42
N PHE A 28 -9.89 1.20 5.61
CA PHE A 28 -9.37 1.50 6.92
C PHE A 28 -8.87 2.94 7.07
N ASN A 29 -9.41 3.66 8.05
CA ASN A 29 -8.91 4.97 8.45
C ASN A 29 -7.67 4.81 9.35
N VAL A 30 -6.51 5.33 8.92
CA VAL A 30 -5.24 5.19 9.65
C VAL A 30 -4.98 6.30 10.69
N ALA A 31 -5.90 7.26 10.81
CA ALA A 31 -5.83 8.39 11.75
C ALA A 31 -4.49 9.15 11.69
N GLY A 32 -4.02 9.39 10.46
CA GLY A 32 -2.69 9.92 10.15
C GLY A 32 -2.56 11.44 10.23
N LEU A 33 -3.49 12.16 10.88
CA LEU A 33 -3.29 13.59 11.14
C LEU A 33 -2.01 13.83 11.96
N PRO A 34 -1.21 14.86 11.66
CA PRO A 34 -0.05 15.23 12.48
C PRO A 34 -0.43 15.46 13.94
N ALA A 35 0.45 15.05 14.87
CA ALA A 35 0.18 15.09 16.31
C ALA A 35 -0.13 16.50 16.87
N ILE A 36 0.32 17.56 16.18
CA ILE A 36 -0.02 18.96 16.52
C ILE A 36 -1.53 19.25 16.36
N PHE A 37 -2.21 18.57 15.43
CA PHE A 37 -3.65 18.71 15.22
C PHE A 37 -4.44 17.69 16.05
N ASN A 38 -3.97 16.44 16.10
CA ASN A 38 -4.61 15.39 16.88
C ASN A 38 -3.62 14.28 17.25
N SER A 39 -3.40 14.04 18.54
CA SER A 39 -2.54 12.96 19.03
C SER A 39 -3.22 11.58 19.02
N ASN A 40 -4.54 11.53 18.83
CA ASN A 40 -5.42 10.37 18.99
C ASN A 40 -5.45 9.78 20.42
N GLY A 41 -4.75 10.38 21.39
CA GLY A 41 -4.74 9.90 22.79
C GLY A 41 -4.16 8.48 22.99
N VAL A 42 -3.45 7.94 22.00
CA VAL A 42 -2.84 6.61 22.06
C VAL A 42 -1.34 6.71 22.35
N PRO A 43 -0.75 5.73 23.08
CA PRO A 43 0.69 5.67 23.26
C PRO A 43 1.46 5.56 21.93
N GLY A 44 2.71 6.02 21.93
CA GLY A 44 3.61 5.95 20.76
C GLY A 44 3.54 7.18 19.84
N SER A 45 4.44 7.24 18.87
CA SER A 45 4.42 8.28 17.83
C SER A 45 3.49 7.89 16.69
N LYS A 46 3.02 8.89 15.93
CA LYS A 46 2.27 8.66 14.68
C LYS A 46 3.04 7.72 13.74
N THR A 47 4.35 7.96 13.58
CA THR A 47 5.22 7.11 12.75
C THR A 47 5.27 5.66 13.22
N ALA A 48 5.52 5.41 14.51
CA ALA A 48 5.60 4.06 15.05
C ALA A 48 4.26 3.31 14.95
N ASN A 49 3.16 4.01 15.20
CA ASN A 49 1.82 3.43 15.10
C ASN A 49 1.45 3.13 13.63
N THR A 50 1.86 3.96 12.68
CA THR A 50 1.68 3.68 11.25
C THR A 50 2.55 2.51 10.77
N GLU A 51 3.81 2.40 11.21
CA GLU A 51 4.66 1.21 10.93
C GLU A 51 4.03 -0.06 11.52
N PHE A 52 3.40 0.03 12.69
CA PHE A 52 2.67 -1.09 13.27
C PHE A 52 1.45 -1.49 12.43
N LEU A 53 0.67 -0.52 11.93
CA LEU A 53 -0.44 -0.78 11.00
C LEU A 53 0.03 -1.48 9.72
N GLY A 54 1.13 -1.04 9.12
CA GLY A 54 1.71 -1.72 7.94
C GLY A 54 2.08 -3.18 8.22
N SER A 55 2.61 -3.47 9.41
CA SER A 55 2.88 -4.86 9.83
C SER A 55 1.60 -5.69 9.96
N LYS A 56 0.49 -5.07 10.38
CA LYS A 56 -0.82 -5.73 10.43
C LYS A 56 -1.39 -5.98 9.04
N PHE A 57 -1.23 -5.05 8.12
CA PHE A 57 -1.65 -5.26 6.73
C PHE A 57 -0.91 -6.43 6.10
N ALA A 58 0.42 -6.49 6.26
CA ALA A 58 1.22 -7.66 5.85
C ALA A 58 0.78 -8.97 6.53
N GLN A 59 0.44 -8.90 7.83
CA GLN A 59 -0.02 -10.08 8.59
C GLN A 59 -1.36 -10.62 8.08
N TYR A 60 -2.32 -9.74 7.78
CA TYR A 60 -3.67 -10.15 7.38
C TYR A 60 -3.81 -10.40 5.87
N GLY A 61 -2.93 -9.82 5.04
CA GLY A 61 -2.80 -10.15 3.62
C GLY A 61 -4.09 -9.94 2.82
N TYR A 62 -4.72 -8.79 2.97
CA TYR A 62 -5.90 -8.44 2.16
C TYR A 62 -5.50 -8.15 0.71
N ASP A 63 -6.28 -8.62 -0.27
CA ASP A 63 -5.97 -8.44 -1.69
C ASP A 63 -5.99 -6.96 -2.11
N VAL A 64 -6.91 -6.17 -1.53
CA VAL A 64 -7.00 -4.72 -1.73
C VAL A 64 -7.17 -4.03 -0.39
N ILE A 65 -6.33 -3.01 -0.15
CA ILE A 65 -6.42 -2.15 1.04
C ILE A 65 -6.58 -0.70 0.59
N GLN A 66 -7.65 -0.06 1.03
CA GLN A 66 -7.91 1.36 0.82
C GLN A 66 -7.78 2.08 2.16
N VAL A 67 -6.84 3.02 2.25
CA VAL A 67 -6.57 3.79 3.47
C VAL A 67 -7.15 5.20 3.40
N GLN A 68 -7.73 5.68 4.51
CA GLN A 68 -8.18 7.08 4.67
C GLN A 68 -7.36 7.79 5.75
N GLU A 69 -7.35 9.13 5.70
CA GLU A 69 -6.60 10.01 6.61
C GLU A 69 -5.09 9.74 6.66
N ASP A 70 -4.50 9.23 5.58
CA ASP A 70 -3.04 9.21 5.44
C ASP A 70 -2.52 10.61 5.06
N PHE A 71 -2.35 11.49 6.05
CA PHE A 71 -1.76 12.82 5.87
C PHE A 71 -0.22 12.74 5.93
N ASN A 72 0.37 12.10 4.92
CA ASN A 72 1.81 12.01 4.70
C ASN A 72 2.57 11.03 5.63
N TYR A 73 1.91 9.95 6.08
CA TYR A 73 2.54 8.86 6.83
C TYR A 73 2.72 7.57 6.00
N HIS A 74 2.28 7.54 4.73
CA HIS A 74 2.34 6.39 3.83
C HIS A 74 3.72 5.71 3.76
N ALA A 75 4.81 6.47 3.79
CA ALA A 75 6.16 5.90 3.71
C ALA A 75 6.46 4.99 4.91
N TYR A 76 5.95 5.34 6.09
CA TYR A 76 6.05 4.51 7.30
C TYR A 76 5.17 3.28 7.20
N LEU A 77 3.97 3.41 6.62
CA LEU A 77 3.07 2.26 6.38
C LEU A 77 3.72 1.24 5.44
N TYR A 78 4.33 1.71 4.35
CA TYR A 78 4.97 0.85 3.33
C TYR A 78 6.30 0.26 3.76
N LYS A 79 6.93 0.78 4.81
CA LYS A 79 8.18 0.23 5.34
C LYS A 79 8.00 -1.18 5.88
N THR A 80 6.82 -1.49 6.41
CA THR A 80 6.50 -2.77 7.05
C THR A 80 5.41 -3.56 6.33
N ASP A 81 4.60 -2.89 5.51
CA ASP A 81 3.67 -3.55 4.60
C ASP A 81 4.40 -4.20 3.40
N ASN A 82 3.98 -5.39 2.97
CA ASN A 82 4.64 -6.16 1.92
C ASN A 82 3.81 -6.39 0.65
N HIS A 83 2.66 -5.71 0.49
CA HIS A 83 1.87 -5.79 -0.73
C HIS A 83 2.69 -5.31 -1.95
N PRO A 84 2.75 -6.08 -3.06
CA PRO A 84 3.64 -5.79 -4.17
C PRO A 84 3.22 -4.57 -5.00
N TYR A 85 1.91 -4.29 -5.04
CA TYR A 85 1.34 -3.17 -5.79
C TYR A 85 0.91 -2.06 -4.83
N ARG A 86 1.36 -0.84 -5.10
CA ARG A 86 1.18 0.31 -4.21
C ARG A 86 0.95 1.58 -5.03
N THR A 87 0.17 2.51 -4.48
CA THR A 87 -0.06 3.83 -5.09
C THR A 87 0.76 4.88 -4.37
N SER A 88 1.06 5.99 -5.05
CA SER A 88 1.53 7.19 -4.34
C SER A 88 0.44 7.70 -3.40
N THR A 89 0.82 8.32 -2.28
CA THR A 89 -0.15 8.98 -1.39
C THR A 89 -0.78 10.20 -2.06
N SER A 90 -2.06 10.44 -1.78
CA SER A 90 -2.78 11.66 -2.16
C SER A 90 -2.94 12.66 -1.01
N GLY A 91 -2.56 12.30 0.23
CA GLY A 91 -2.77 13.14 1.42
C GLY A 91 -1.64 14.11 1.74
N GLY A 92 -0.73 14.36 0.79
CA GLY A 92 0.36 15.33 0.93
C GLY A 92 -0.11 16.78 1.07
N ASP A 93 -1.29 17.09 0.54
CA ASP A 93 -1.92 18.39 0.74
C ASP A 93 -2.78 18.36 2.01
N LEU A 94 -2.46 19.27 2.93
CA LEU A 94 -3.12 19.49 4.21
C LEU A 94 -4.52 20.11 3.99
N LEU A 95 -5.41 19.44 3.26
CA LEU A 95 -6.85 19.68 3.12
C LEU A 95 -7.42 18.72 2.07
N VAL A 96 -7.67 17.48 2.47
CA VAL A 96 -8.71 16.66 1.84
C VAL A 96 -9.78 16.45 2.90
N LEU A 97 -10.66 17.45 3.04
CA LEU A 97 -11.97 17.26 3.65
C LEU A 97 -12.81 16.50 2.62
N ILE A 98 -12.97 15.19 2.85
CA ILE A 98 -14.20 14.49 2.45
C ILE A 98 -15.20 14.60 3.59
#